data_AF-A0AAU4A3G6-F1
#
_entry.id   AF-A0AAU4A3G6-F1
#
_cell.length_a   1.000
_cell.length_b   1.000
_cell.length_c   1.000
_cell.angle_alpha   90.00
_cell.angle_beta   90.00
_cell.angle_gamma   90.00
#
_symmetry.space_group_name_H-M   'P 1'
#
loop_
_entity.id
_entity.type
_entity.pdbx_description
1 polymer ?
#
loop_
_entity_poly.entity_id
_entity_poly.type
_entity_poly.pdbx_seq_one_letter_code
_entity_poly.pdbx_strand_id
1 'polypeptide(L)' 'MDEGEIRFDKAKMKGCSPKKRRSVAAHELGHALGLCHKDFRTTYSLMWPQVQEDYDVPQAVDKANYKKPWG' A
#
# COMPACT_ATOMS: atom_id res chain seq x y z
N MET A 1 -10.84 10.70 -8.97
CA MET A 1 -10.02 9.50 -8.67
C MET A 1 -9.24 9.24 -9.93
N ASP A 2 -7.90 9.31 -9.87
CA ASP A 2 -7.04 8.92 -10.99
C ASP A 2 -7.11 7.40 -11.12
N GLU A 3 -7.57 6.91 -12.26
CA GLU A 3 -7.68 5.49 -12.56
C GLU A 3 -6.30 4.94 -12.96
N GLY A 4 -5.66 4.17 -12.07
CA GLY A 4 -4.58 3.24 -12.41
C GLY A 4 -3.14 3.76 -12.51
N GLU A 5 -2.89 5.07 -12.51
CA GLU A 5 -1.52 5.60 -12.60
C GLU A 5 -0.83 5.69 -11.22
N ILE A 6 0.31 5.00 -11.07
CA ILE A 6 1.15 5.10 -9.86
C ILE A 6 2.15 6.23 -10.02
N ARG A 7 2.06 7.26 -9.17
CA ARG A 7 2.98 8.41 -9.14
C ARG A 7 3.69 8.52 -7.80
N PHE A 8 5.01 8.48 -7.84
CA PHE A 8 5.85 8.67 -6.65
C PHE A 8 6.50 10.06 -6.64
N ASP A 9 6.45 10.75 -5.50
CA ASP A 9 7.28 11.93 -5.24
C ASP A 9 8.75 11.49 -5.12
N LYS A 10 9.51 11.66 -6.21
CA LYS A 10 10.90 11.23 -6.30
C LYS A 10 11.81 11.91 -5.26
N ALA A 11 11.52 13.16 -4.88
CA ALA A 11 12.34 13.88 -3.91
C ALA A 11 12.16 13.29 -2.51
N LYS A 12 10.91 13.05 -2.10
CA LYS A 12 10.61 12.37 -0.83
C LYS A 12 11.16 10.95 -0.80
N MET A 13 10.98 10.20 -1.89
CA MET A 13 11.43 8.80 -1.96
C MET A 13 12.94 8.66 -1.85
N LYS A 14 13.74 9.65 -2.29
CA LYS A 14 15.21 9.62 -2.13
C LYS A 14 15.65 9.69 -0.66
N GLY A 15 14.87 10.34 0.20
CA GLY A 15 15.16 10.43 1.64
C GLY A 15 14.70 9.21 2.45
N CYS A 16 13.96 8.28 1.84
CA CYS A 16 13.44 7.10 2.52
C CYS A 16 14.42 5.93 2.50
N SER A 17 14.38 5.10 3.55
CA SER A 17 15.10 3.83 3.57
C SER A 17 14.64 2.92 2.41
N PRO A 18 15.46 1.95 1.96
CA PRO A 18 15.02 0.96 0.98
C PRO A 18 13.75 0.23 1.39
N LYS A 19 13.57 -0.06 2.69
CA LYS A 19 12.40 -0.75 3.22
C LYS A 19 11.15 0.12 3.13
N LYS A 20 11.26 1.39 3.54
CA LYS A 20 10.18 2.36 3.40
C LYS A 20 9.74 2.55 1.96
N ARG A 21 10.69 2.60 1.01
CA ARG A 21 10.37 2.69 -0.43
C ARG A 21 9.58 1.48 -0.92
N ARG A 22 9.93 0.27 -0.50
CA ARG A 22 9.17 -0.95 -0.85
C ARG A 22 7.77 -0.92 -0.25
N SER A 23 7.64 -0.48 1.00
CA SER A 23 6.33 -0.35 1.65
C SER A 23 5.41 0.63 0.92
N VAL A 24 5.92 1.82 0.54
CA VAL A 24 5.16 2.78 -0.28
C VAL A 24 4.80 2.18 -1.63
N ALA A 25 5.74 1.51 -2.31
CA ALA A 25 5.47 0.89 -3.61
C ALA A 25 4.40 -0.20 -3.52
N ALA A 26 4.42 -1.02 -2.47
CA ALA A 26 3.42 -2.06 -2.24
C ALA A 26 2.04 -1.45 -1.91
N HIS A 27 1.99 -0.34 -1.17
CA HIS A 27 0.76 0.43 -0.92
C HIS A 27 0.12 0.95 -2.22
N GLU A 28 0.91 1.63 -3.06
CA GLU A 28 0.39 2.17 -4.33
C GLU A 28 0.00 1.07 -5.31
N LEU A 29 0.73 -0.05 -5.34
CA LEU A 29 0.33 -1.22 -6.12
C LEU A 29 -1.02 -1.78 -5.63
N GLY A 30 -1.30 -1.72 -4.33
CA GLY A 30 -2.61 -2.06 -3.78
C GLY A 30 -3.73 -1.21 -4.37
N HIS A 31 -3.52 0.11 -4.51
CA HIS A 31 -4.47 0.98 -5.19
C HIS A 31 -4.67 0.61 -6.65
N ALA A 32 -3.58 0.33 -7.39
CA ALA A 32 -3.66 -0.12 -8.78
C ALA A 32 -4.41 -1.46 -8.94
N LEU A 33 -4.41 -2.31 -7.92
CA LEU A 33 -5.15 -3.57 -7.88
C LEU A 33 -6.61 -3.43 -7.36
N GLY A 34 -7.05 -2.20 -7.05
CA GLY A 34 -8.42 -1.91 -6.60
C GLY A 34 -8.62 -1.92 -5.07
N LEU A 35 -7.55 -1.95 -4.27
CA LEU A 35 -7.64 -1.85 -2.82
C LEU A 35 -7.82 -0.39 -2.36
N CYS A 36 -8.68 -0.21 -1.35
CA CYS A 36 -8.90 1.08 -0.69
C CYS A 36 -8.15 1.16 0.64
N HIS A 37 -8.00 2.37 1.18
CA HIS A 37 -7.42 2.58 2.51
C HIS A 37 -8.14 1.79 3.60
N LYS A 38 -7.39 1.39 4.62
CA LYS A 38 -7.91 0.79 5.85
C LYS A 38 -7.67 1.72 7.03
N ASP A 39 -8.61 1.70 7.97
CA ASP A 39 -8.49 2.48 9.19
C ASP A 39 -7.40 1.87 10.10
N PHE A 40 -6.49 2.74 10.54
CA PHE A 40 -5.35 2.37 11.38
C PHE A 40 -5.76 1.83 12.76
N ARG A 41 -6.93 2.22 13.26
CA ARG A 41 -7.44 1.84 14.59
C ARG A 41 -8.07 0.47 14.60
N THR A 42 -8.56 -0.01 13.46
CA THR A 42 -9.43 -1.20 13.42
C THR A 42 -8.86 -2.35 12.61
N THR A 43 -7.83 -2.13 11.80
CA THR A 43 -7.46 -3.11 10.79
C THR A 43 -5.98 -3.06 10.49
N TYR A 44 -5.23 -4.12 10.80
CA TYR A 44 -3.81 -4.23 10.44
C TYR A 44 -3.64 -4.44 8.93
N SER A 45 -3.10 -3.45 8.20
CA SER A 45 -3.11 -3.44 6.73
C SER A 45 -1.94 -2.66 6.13
N LEU A 46 -1.45 -3.15 4.99
CA LEU A 46 -0.54 -2.42 4.09
C LEU A 46 -1.20 -1.13 3.55
N MET A 47 -2.53 -1.11 3.47
CA MET A 47 -3.32 -0.01 2.92
C MET A 47 -3.65 1.07 3.97
N TRP A 48 -2.89 1.20 5.04
CA TRP A 48 -3.02 2.37 5.91
C TRP A 48 -2.64 3.67 5.19
N PRO A 49 -3.39 4.78 5.39
CA PRO A 49 -3.04 6.07 4.79
C PRO A 49 -1.63 6.53 5.16
N GLN A 50 -1.21 6.22 6.39
CA GLN A 50 0.17 6.41 6.82
C GLN A 50 0.94 5.10 6.67
N VAL A 51 1.68 5.00 5.57
CA VAL A 51 2.59 3.88 5.30
C VAL A 51 3.56 3.71 6.47
N GLN A 52 3.82 2.47 6.88
CA GLN A 52 4.76 2.12 7.96
C GLN A 52 5.94 1.35 7.38
N GLU A 53 7.16 1.63 7.85
CA GLU A 53 8.37 1.05 7.24
C GLU A 53 8.40 -0.48 7.25
N ASP A 54 7.80 -1.11 8.26
CA ASP A 54 7.80 -2.57 8.43
C ASP A 54 6.65 -3.31 7.74
N TYR A 55 5.91 -2.62 6.87
CA TYR A 55 4.75 -3.15 6.16
C TYR A 55 5.02 -3.12 4.66
N ASP A 56 5.94 -3.94 4.18
CA ASP A 56 6.20 -4.10 2.73
C ASP A 56 5.59 -5.39 2.14
N VAL A 57 4.80 -6.10 2.93
CA VAL A 57 4.06 -7.30 2.50
C VAL A 57 2.55 -7.16 2.80
N PRO A 58 1.66 -7.75 1.98
CA PRO A 58 0.23 -7.78 2.26
C PRO A 58 -0.09 -8.49 3.58
N GLN A 59 -0.96 -7.89 4.39
CA GLN A 59 -1.49 -8.47 5.62
C GLN A 59 -2.66 -9.40 5.33
N ALA A 60 -3.15 -10.13 6.34
CA ALA A 60 -4.25 -11.08 6.16
C ALA A 60 -5.49 -10.43 5.53
N VAL A 61 -5.82 -9.19 5.92
CA VAL A 61 -6.95 -8.43 5.36
C VAL A 61 -6.69 -7.98 3.93
N ASP A 62 -5.45 -7.62 3.58
CA ASP A 62 -5.09 -7.24 2.21
C ASP A 62 -5.19 -8.44 1.29
N LYS A 63 -4.70 -9.60 1.75
CA LYS A 63 -4.85 -10.89 1.08
C LYS A 63 -6.32 -11.24 0.85
N ALA A 64 -7.13 -11.23 1.89
CA ALA A 64 -8.56 -11.51 1.77
C ALA A 64 -9.28 -10.55 0.82
N ASN A 65 -8.83 -9.29 0.70
CA ASN A 65 -9.46 -8.32 -0.18
C ASN A 65 -9.02 -8.45 -1.64
N TYR A 66 -7.74 -8.67 -1.96
CA TYR A 66 -7.32 -8.85 -3.36
C TYR A 66 -7.79 -10.20 -3.93
N LYS A 67 -8.01 -11.20 -3.08
CA LYS A 67 -8.59 -12.49 -3.48
C LYS A 67 -10.03 -12.38 -4.02
N LYS A 68 -10.82 -11.42 -3.56
CA LYS A 68 -12.20 -11.24 -4.05
C LYS A 68 -12.28 -10.97 -5.56
N PRO A 69 -11.49 -10.04 -6.13
CA PRO A 69 -11.43 -9.84 -7.57
C PRO A 69 -10.56 -10.86 -8.32
N TRP A 70 -9.57 -11.50 -7.67
CA TRP A 70 -8.51 -12.24 -8.38
C TRP A 70 -8.20 -13.69 -7.94
N GLY A 71 -8.82 -14.23 -6.87
CA GLY A 71 -8.65 -15.64 -6.42
C GLY A 71 -8.46 -15.87 -4.93
#